data_AF-A0A496YP99-F1
#
_entry.id   AF-A0A496YP99-F1
#
_cell.length_a   1.000
_cell.length_b   1.000
_cell.length_c   1.000
_cell.angle_alpha   90.00
_cell.angle_beta   90.00
_cell.angle_gamma   90.00
#
_symmetry.space_group_name_H-M   'P 1'
#
loop_
_entity.id
_entity.type
_entity.pdbx_description
1 polymer ?
#
loop_
_entity_poly.entity_id
_entity_poly.type
_entity_poly.pdbx_seq_one_letter_code
_entity_poly.pdbx_strand_id
1 'polypeptide(L)'
;MNEKDENILASRPEQIRYAAILEKGMYLGLLVLLITFVIYVFGIMKPYIPKDKIPTYWTMGVHDYLHHAQIKPGWSWLGMLKYADFLNFIGIAILSGVTTICFVAVIPVFLRNNDRLYAVFASLEAAILCVAASGLLSVGH
;
A
#
# COMPACT_ATOMS: atom_id res chain seq x y z
N MET A 1 7.19 41.01 -9.68
CA MET A 1 6.60 39.69 -9.41
C MET A 1 5.10 39.88 -9.57
N ASN A 2 4.52 39.32 -10.62
CA ASN A 2 3.19 39.73 -11.10
C ASN A 2 2.11 38.91 -10.40
N GLU A 3 0.95 39.49 -10.10
CA GLU A 3 -0.23 38.83 -9.49
C GLU A 3 -0.66 37.55 -10.24
N LYS A 4 -0.28 37.43 -11.52
CA LYS A 4 -0.49 36.23 -12.35
C LYS A 4 0.37 35.03 -11.95
N ASP A 5 1.55 35.23 -11.37
CA ASP A 5 2.47 34.16 -10.98
C ASP A 5 2.03 33.50 -9.65
N GLU A 6 1.37 34.25 -8.76
CA GLU A 6 0.79 33.73 -7.51
C GLU A 6 -0.31 32.70 -7.77
N ASN A 7 -1.06 32.86 -8.86
CA ASN A 7 -2.16 31.95 -9.22
C ASN A 7 -1.66 30.63 -9.85
N ILE A 8 -0.41 30.58 -10.34
CA ILE A 8 0.22 29.35 -10.85
C ILE A 8 0.71 28.46 -9.70
N LEU A 9 1.02 29.06 -8.54
CA LEU A 9 1.43 28.36 -7.32
C LEU A 9 0.25 28.04 -6.38
N ALA A 10 -0.97 28.50 -6.70
CA ALA A 10 -2.17 28.10 -5.97
C ALA A 10 -2.46 26.62 -6.24
N SER A 11 -2.11 25.75 -5.29
CA SER A 11 -2.41 24.33 -5.33
C SER A 11 -3.88 24.12 -5.66
N ARG A 12 -4.16 23.43 -6.77
CA ARG A 12 -5.55 23.16 -7.18
C ARG A 12 -6.27 22.39 -6.05
N PRO A 13 -7.57 22.62 -5.81
CA PRO A 13 -8.28 22.00 -4.70
C PRO A 13 -8.21 20.45 -4.71
N GLU A 14 -8.04 19.84 -5.88
CA GLU A 14 -7.81 18.40 -6.06
C GLU A 14 -6.46 17.96 -5.45
N GLN A 15 -5.40 18.74 -5.71
CA GLN A 15 -4.04 18.45 -5.25
C GLN A 15 -3.95 18.58 -3.73
N ILE A 16 -4.61 19.59 -3.16
CA ILE A 16 -4.68 19.77 -1.70
C ILE A 16 -5.38 18.58 -1.05
N ARG A 17 -6.50 18.12 -1.63
CA ARG A 17 -7.24 16.95 -1.13
C ARG A 17 -6.41 15.67 -1.22
N TYR A 18 -5.77 15.45 -2.37
CA TYR A 18 -4.87 14.32 -2.57
C TYR A 18 -3.74 14.32 -1.55
N ALA A 19 -3.03 15.45 -1.42
CA ALA A 19 -1.91 15.60 -0.49
C ALA A 19 -2.34 15.38 0.97
N ALA A 20 -3.49 15.92 1.38
CA ALA A 20 -3.99 15.76 2.75
C ALA A 20 -4.35 14.30 3.08
N ILE A 21 -4.86 13.53 2.12
CA ILE A 21 -5.16 12.10 2.32
C ILE A 21 -3.85 11.31 2.33
N LEU A 22 -2.96 11.59 1.38
CA LEU A 22 -1.67 10.91 1.25
C LEU A 22 -0.81 11.11 2.50
N GLU A 23 -0.72 12.34 3.00
CA GLU A 23 0.07 12.68 4.19
C GLU A 23 -0.44 11.91 5.42
N LYS A 24 -1.75 11.98 5.69
CA LYS A 24 -2.36 11.26 6.83
C LYS A 24 -2.19 9.75 6.70
N GLY A 25 -2.40 9.22 5.50
CA GLY A 25 -2.23 7.81 5.20
C GLY A 25 -0.79 7.33 5.38
N MET A 26 0.18 8.13 4.93
CA MET A 26 1.60 7.87 5.09
C MET A 26 2.01 7.84 6.56
N TYR A 27 1.63 8.86 7.35
CA TYR A 27 1.95 8.87 8.78
C TYR A 27 1.31 7.70 9.52
N LEU A 28 0.04 7.38 9.22
CA LEU A 28 -0.64 6.23 9.80
C LEU A 28 0.07 4.91 9.44
N GLY A 29 0.35 4.69 8.16
CA GLY A 29 1.02 3.47 7.69
C GLY A 29 2.43 3.32 8.26
N LEU A 30 3.19 4.41 8.33
CA LEU A 30 4.53 4.45 8.91
C LEU A 30 4.49 4.16 10.42
N LEU A 31 3.56 4.78 11.15
CA LEU A 31 3.39 4.54 12.57
C LEU A 31 3.06 3.08 12.85
N VAL A 32 2.10 2.52 12.10
CA VAL A 32 1.74 1.10 12.22
C VAL A 32 2.94 0.20 11.90
N LEU A 33 3.65 0.47 10.80
CA LEU A 33 4.83 -0.29 10.42
C LEU A 33 5.92 -0.26 11.50
N LEU A 34 6.16 0.90 12.10
CA LEU A 34 7.16 1.07 13.14
C LEU A 34 6.78 0.29 14.41
N ILE A 35 5.52 0.37 14.82
CA ILE A 35 5.00 -0.41 15.97
C ILE A 35 5.12 -1.91 15.71
N THR A 36 4.71 -2.38 14.53
CA THR A 36 4.80 -3.82 14.18
C THR A 36 6.24 -4.29 14.06
N PHE A 37 7.14 -3.43 13.60
CA PHE A 37 8.56 -3.73 13.50
C PHE A 37 9.20 -3.85 14.88
N VAL A 38 8.86 -2.96 15.82
CA VAL A 38 9.28 -3.04 17.22
C VAL A 38 8.80 -4.37 17.83
N ILE A 39 7.53 -4.74 17.65
CA ILE A 39 6.99 -6.02 18.13
C ILE A 39 7.82 -7.21 17.62
N TYR A 40 8.22 -7.18 16.35
CA TYR A 40 9.04 -8.21 15.71
C TYR A 40 10.47 -8.28 16.26
N VAL A 41 11.17 -7.14 16.34
CA VAL A 41 12.58 -7.08 16.79
C VAL A 41 12.71 -7.50 18.25
N PHE A 42 11.85 -6.96 19.12
CA PHE A 42 11.85 -7.28 20.55
C PHE A 42 11.30 -8.68 20.84
N GLY A 43 10.77 -9.39 19.82
CA GLY A 43 10.29 -10.76 19.96
C GLY A 43 9.10 -10.90 20.91
N ILE A 44 8.30 -9.83 21.06
CA ILE A 44 7.10 -9.81 21.91
C ILE A 44 6.10 -10.88 21.44
N MET A 45 6.07 -11.14 20.14
CA MET A 45 5.26 -12.17 19.51
C MET A 45 6.15 -13.12 18.70
N LYS A 46 5.77 -14.42 18.65
CA LYS A 46 6.54 -15.43 17.92
C LYS A 46 6.48 -15.14 16.41
N PRO A 47 7.63 -15.06 15.72
CA PRO A 47 7.62 -14.99 14.26
C PRO A 47 7.26 -16.35 13.66
N TYR A 48 6.67 -16.36 12.47
CA TYR A 48 6.38 -17.59 11.75
C TYR A 48 7.68 -18.23 11.24
N ILE A 49 8.56 -17.42 10.67
CA ILE A 49 9.90 -17.85 10.27
C ILE A 49 10.91 -17.50 11.37
N PRO A 50 11.60 -18.49 11.95
CA PRO A 50 12.67 -18.25 12.93
C PRO A 50 13.78 -17.38 12.35
N LYS A 51 14.29 -16.44 13.16
CA LYS A 51 15.31 -15.46 12.75
C LYS A 51 16.60 -16.12 12.25
N ASP A 52 16.96 -17.27 12.82
CA ASP A 52 18.10 -18.10 12.46
C ASP A 52 17.97 -18.77 11.08
N LYS A 53 16.75 -18.97 10.59
CA LYS A 53 16.49 -19.62 9.29
C LYS A 53 16.29 -18.65 8.15
N ILE A 54 16.25 -17.34 8.42
CA ILE A 54 16.07 -16.29 7.39
C ILE A 54 17.09 -16.43 6.25
N PRO A 55 18.40 -16.60 6.50
CA PRO A 55 19.38 -16.70 5.42
C PRO A 55 19.10 -17.84 4.45
N THR A 56 18.60 -18.98 4.96
CA THR A 56 18.25 -20.16 4.16
C THR A 56 17.05 -19.90 3.26
N TYR A 57 16.05 -19.18 3.74
CA TYR A 57 14.86 -18.84 2.94
C TYR A 57 15.14 -17.72 1.93
N TRP A 58 16.08 -16.82 2.22
CA TRP A 58 16.36 -15.67 1.35
C TRP A 58 17.00 -16.05 0.01
N THR A 59 17.69 -17.19 -0.03
CA THR A 59 18.29 -17.73 -1.26
C THR A 59 17.31 -18.50 -2.14
N MET A 60 16.10 -18.80 -1.64
CA MET A 60 15.09 -19.56 -2.38
C MET A 60 14.31 -18.65 -3.32
N GLY A 61 13.86 -19.20 -4.45
CA GLY A 61 12.85 -18.55 -5.28
C GLY A 61 11.54 -18.40 -4.50
N VAL A 62 10.73 -17.38 -4.83
CA VAL A 62 9.48 -17.11 -4.10
C VAL A 62 8.51 -18.30 -4.09
N HIS A 63 8.45 -19.05 -5.19
CA HIS A 63 7.60 -20.25 -5.28
C HIS A 63 8.08 -21.35 -4.33
N ASP A 64 9.38 -21.61 -4.31
CA ASP A 64 10.00 -22.60 -3.42
C ASP A 64 9.85 -22.18 -1.95
N TYR A 65 10.02 -20.89 -1.64
CA TYR A 65 9.80 -20.35 -0.31
C TYR A 65 8.36 -20.60 0.15
N LEU A 66 7.35 -20.24 -0.66
CA LEU A 66 5.94 -20.42 -0.30
C LEU A 66 5.60 -21.89 -0.09
N HIS A 67 6.15 -22.79 -0.91
CA HIS A 67 5.96 -24.22 -0.79
C HIS A 67 6.62 -24.78 0.49
N HIS A 68 7.89 -24.43 0.77
CA HIS A 68 8.62 -24.90 1.95
C HIS A 68 8.06 -24.31 3.25
N ALA A 69 7.64 -23.05 3.22
CA ALA A 69 7.06 -22.37 4.36
C ALA A 69 5.56 -22.70 4.53
N GLN A 70 4.94 -23.47 3.62
CA GLN A 70 3.51 -23.80 3.66
C GLN A 70 2.60 -22.56 3.72
N ILE A 71 3.02 -21.48 3.05
CA ILE A 71 2.30 -20.21 2.97
C ILE A 71 1.54 -20.18 1.65
N LYS A 72 0.23 -19.95 1.71
CA LYS A 72 -0.56 -19.71 0.50
C LYS A 72 -0.31 -18.28 -0.01
N PRO A 73 -0.17 -18.06 -1.33
CA PRO A 73 0.01 -16.72 -1.89
C PRO A 73 -1.24 -15.84 -1.72
N GLY A 74 -1.11 -14.57 -2.09
CA GLY A 74 -2.21 -13.60 -2.08
C GLY A 74 -2.59 -13.18 -0.66
N TRP A 75 -3.89 -13.10 -0.37
CA TRP A 75 -4.43 -12.56 0.89
C TRP A 75 -4.33 -13.51 2.10
N SER A 76 -3.66 -14.65 1.98
CA SER A 76 -3.53 -15.63 3.08
C SER A 76 -2.81 -15.04 4.31
N TRP A 77 -1.98 -14.01 4.13
CA TRP A 77 -1.26 -13.34 5.20
C TRP A 77 -2.20 -12.73 6.26
N LEU A 78 -3.45 -12.39 5.90
CA LEU A 78 -4.46 -11.91 6.85
C LEU A 78 -4.78 -12.95 7.93
N GLY A 79 -4.68 -14.24 7.63
CA GLY A 79 -4.84 -15.32 8.61
C GLY A 79 -3.57 -15.56 9.46
N MET A 80 -2.46 -14.91 9.10
CA MET A 80 -1.14 -15.08 9.72
C MET A 80 -0.76 -13.92 10.65
N LEU A 81 -1.69 -12.98 10.90
CA LEU A 81 -1.50 -11.84 11.81
C LEU A 81 -1.29 -12.22 13.29
N LYS A 82 -1.26 -13.51 13.62
CA LYS A 82 -0.81 -14.02 14.92
C LYS A 82 0.73 -14.13 15.03
N TYR A 83 1.44 -13.87 13.93
CA TYR A 83 2.89 -13.96 13.85
C TYR A 83 3.51 -12.58 13.56
N ALA A 84 4.58 -12.26 14.30
CA ALA A 84 5.16 -10.91 14.32
C ALA A 84 5.73 -10.45 12.97
N ASP A 85 6.25 -11.36 12.16
CA ASP A 85 6.72 -11.10 10.79
C ASP A 85 5.58 -10.64 9.89
N PHE A 86 4.42 -11.29 9.98
CA PHE A 86 3.23 -10.95 9.18
C PHE A 86 2.49 -9.70 9.66
N LEU A 87 2.69 -9.24 10.90
CA LEU A 87 2.15 -7.96 11.35
C LEU A 87 2.69 -6.78 10.53
N ASN A 88 3.95 -6.83 10.11
CA ASN A 88 4.56 -5.77 9.31
C ASN A 88 3.86 -5.57 7.95
N PHE A 89 3.21 -6.61 7.43
CA PHE A 89 2.46 -6.51 6.18
C PHE A 89 1.24 -5.59 6.30
N ILE A 90 0.69 -5.38 7.50
CA ILE A 90 -0.39 -4.41 7.71
C ILE A 90 0.10 -3.00 7.35
N GLY A 91 1.25 -2.59 7.89
CA GLY A 91 1.83 -1.27 7.61
C GLY A 91 2.15 -1.09 6.12
N ILE A 92 2.74 -2.12 5.50
CA ILE A 92 3.04 -2.13 4.07
C ILE A 92 1.76 -2.01 3.23
N ALA A 93 0.72 -2.80 3.56
CA ALA A 93 -0.55 -2.79 2.86
C ALA A 93 -1.25 -1.43 2.95
N ILE A 94 -1.20 -0.78 4.11
CA ILE A 94 -1.71 0.59 4.29
C ILE A 94 -0.92 1.54 3.40
N LEU A 95 0.41 1.56 3.49
CA LEU A 95 1.26 2.47 2.71
C LEU A 95 1.05 2.30 1.20
N SER A 96 0.95 1.07 0.70
CA SER A 96 0.65 0.82 -0.72
C SER A 96 -0.80 1.17 -1.10
N GLY A 97 -1.74 0.97 -0.18
CA GLY A 97 -3.18 1.19 -0.42
C GLY A 97 -3.60 2.66 -0.39
N VAL A 98 -2.85 3.52 0.31
CA VAL A 98 -3.15 4.95 0.41
C VAL A 98 -3.21 5.61 -0.97
N THR A 99 -2.31 5.26 -1.89
CA THR A 99 -2.33 5.78 -3.27
C THR A 99 -3.63 5.42 -3.99
N THR A 100 -4.11 4.19 -3.86
CA THR A 100 -5.39 3.75 -4.43
C THR A 100 -6.55 4.55 -3.85
N ILE A 101 -6.56 4.76 -2.53
CA ILE A 101 -7.58 5.58 -1.84
C ILE A 101 -7.55 7.03 -2.35
N CYS A 102 -6.36 7.59 -2.57
CA CYS A 102 -6.21 8.94 -3.09
C CYS A 102 -6.83 9.09 -4.48
N PHE A 103 -6.58 8.15 -5.40
CA PHE A 103 -7.20 8.18 -6.73
C PHE A 103 -8.73 8.10 -6.64
N VAL A 104 -9.26 7.18 -5.83
CA VAL A 104 -10.71 7.05 -5.61
C VAL A 104 -11.31 8.34 -5.03
N ALA A 105 -10.62 8.98 -4.09
CA ALA A 105 -11.08 10.21 -3.45
C ALA A 105 -11.06 11.45 -4.35
N VAL A 106 -10.22 11.45 -5.40
CA VAL A 106 -10.12 12.56 -6.37
C VAL A 106 -11.17 12.44 -7.48
N ILE A 107 -11.63 11.24 -7.85
CA ILE A 107 -12.72 11.03 -8.83
C ILE A 107 -13.93 11.97 -8.64
N PRO A 108 -14.56 12.07 -7.45
CA PRO A 108 -15.72 12.95 -7.27
C PRO A 108 -15.39 14.44 -7.46
N VAL A 109 -14.13 14.84 -7.26
CA VAL A 109 -13.69 16.23 -7.47
C VAL A 109 -13.64 16.54 -8.97
N PHE A 110 -13.07 15.64 -9.78
CA PHE A 110 -13.07 15.79 -11.24
C PHE A 110 -14.48 15.77 -11.85
N LEU A 111 -15.37 14.93 -11.32
CA LEU A 111 -16.77 14.91 -11.75
C LEU A 111 -17.49 16.24 -11.46
N ARG A 112 -17.20 16.88 -10.31
CA ARG A 112 -17.78 18.17 -9.93
C ARG A 112 -17.26 19.33 -10.80
N ASN A 113 -16.00 19.25 -11.24
CA ASN A 113 -15.39 20.26 -12.10
C ASN A 113 -15.67 20.05 -13.59
N ASN A 114 -16.48 19.04 -13.95
CA ASN A 114 -16.80 18.65 -15.33
C ASN A 114 -15.57 18.15 -16.15
N ASP A 115 -14.51 17.75 -15.45
CA ASP A 115 -13.27 17.22 -15.99
C ASP A 115 -13.38 15.71 -16.26
N ARG A 116 -14.31 15.33 -17.16
CA ARG A 116 -14.69 13.93 -17.40
C ARG A 116 -13.52 13.05 -17.83
N LEU A 117 -12.58 13.58 -18.61
CA LEU A 117 -11.42 12.82 -19.08
C LEU A 117 -10.50 12.42 -17.91
N TYR A 118 -10.21 13.34 -16.99
CA TYR A 118 -9.41 13.07 -15.80
C TYR A 118 -10.13 12.12 -14.83
N ALA A 119 -11.45 12.24 -14.71
CA ALA A 119 -12.25 11.29 -13.93
C ALA A 119 -12.15 9.86 -14.49
N VAL A 120 -12.16 9.69 -15.81
CA VAL A 120 -11.99 8.39 -16.48
C VAL A 120 -10.59 7.82 -16.20
N PHE A 121 -9.53 8.62 -16.37
CA PHE A 121 -8.17 8.16 -16.09
C PHE A 121 -7.98 7.74 -14.63
N ALA A 122 -8.41 8.56 -13.66
CA ALA A 122 -8.33 8.22 -12.25
C ALA A 122 -9.14 6.95 -11.89
N SER A 123 -10.29 6.74 -12.56
CA SER A 123 -11.10 5.54 -12.38
C SER A 123 -10.39 4.29 -12.92
N LEU A 124 -9.75 4.40 -14.09
CA LEU A 124 -8.96 3.32 -14.68
C LEU A 124 -7.75 2.97 -13.82
N GLU A 125 -7.01 3.97 -13.32
CA GLU A 125 -5.88 3.76 -12.42
C GLU A 125 -6.31 3.07 -11.13
N ALA A 126 -7.39 3.54 -10.48
CA ALA A 126 -7.94 2.90 -9.30
C ALA A 126 -8.37 1.45 -9.59
N ALA A 127 -9.01 1.19 -10.74
CA ALA A 127 -9.39 -0.15 -11.14
C ALA A 127 -8.16 -1.07 -11.33
N ILE A 128 -7.13 -0.61 -12.03
CA ILE A 128 -5.88 -1.37 -12.25
C ILE A 128 -5.22 -1.71 -10.92
N LEU A 129 -5.10 -0.74 -10.01
CA LEU A 129 -4.53 -0.96 -8.68
C LEU A 129 -5.34 -1.97 -7.86
N CYS A 130 -6.67 -1.92 -7.93
CA CYS A 130 -7.54 -2.90 -7.29
C CYS A 130 -7.36 -4.31 -7.86
N VAL A 131 -7.28 -4.45 -9.19
CA VAL A 131 -7.05 -5.76 -9.83
C VAL A 131 -5.66 -6.28 -9.47
N ALA A 132 -4.63 -5.42 -9.47
CA ALA A 132 -3.29 -5.79 -9.01
C ALA A 132 -3.30 -6.30 -7.55
N ALA A 133 -3.98 -5.59 -6.65
CA ALA A 133 -4.11 -5.98 -5.25
C ALA A 133 -4.91 -7.29 -5.06
N SER A 134 -5.89 -7.58 -5.92
CA SER A 134 -6.68 -8.82 -5.87
C SER A 134 -5.87 -10.08 -6.17
N GLY A 135 -4.72 -9.96 -6.84
CA GLY A 135 -3.94 -11.10 -7.32
C GLY A 135 -4.51 -11.78 -8.57
N LEU A 136 -5.57 -11.22 -9.20
CA LEU A 136 -6.09 -11.68 -10.49
C LEU A 136 -5.13 -11.40 -11.65
N LEU A 137 -4.33 -10.33 -11.54
CA LEU A 137 -3.21 -10.04 -12.44
C LEU A 137 -1.98 -10.85 -11.98
N SER A 138 -2.02 -12.17 -12.13
CA SER A 138 -0.83 -13.02 -12.02
C SER A 138 -0.10 -13.04 -13.36
N VAL A 139 0.62 -11.97 -13.68
CA VAL A 139 1.54 -11.95 -14.83
C VAL A 139 2.83 -12.63 -14.39
N GLY A 140 2.88 -13.96 -14.52
CA GLY A 140 4.08 -14.75 -14.25
C GLY A 140 3.77 -16.21 -13.93
N HIS A 141 3.99 -17.09 -14.90
CA HIS A 141 4.36 -18.49 -14.67
C HIS A 141 5.87 -18.60 -14.87
#